data_AF-A0A7C8ZRI9-F1
#
_entry.id   AF-A0A7C8ZRI9-F1
#
_cell.length_a   1.000
_cell.length_b   1.000
_cell.length_c   1.000
_cell.angle_alpha   90.00
_cell.angle_beta   90.00
_cell.angle_gamma   90.00
#
_symmetry.space_group_name_H-M   'P 1'
#
loop_
_entity.id
_entity.type
_entity.pdbx_description
1 polymer ?
#
loop_
_entity_poly.entity_id
_entity_poly.type
_entity_poly.pdbx_seq_one_letter_code
_entity_poly.pdbx_strand_id
1 'polypeptide(L)'
;LVEALSKVVTEVKDEATKAKAKACDPRETAALIESTMSKMGQSHCNMAKQRSILFNLRDPNNPELRRRVLLGEIRPENLVGMTAEEMASNKRKRENEEIRLRSLIPSDAVEEEEGTTDQFKCERCGQRKC
;
A
#
# COMPACT_ATOMS: atom_id res chain seq x y z
N LEU A 1 18.43 5.92 -4.99
CA LEU A 1 17.21 6.71 -5.22
C LEU A 1 17.16 7.25 -6.64
N VAL A 2 18.25 7.87 -7.10
CA VAL A 2 18.39 8.38 -8.47
C VAL A 2 17.95 7.37 -9.54
N GLU A 3 18.47 6.14 -9.53
CA GLU A 3 18.09 5.12 -10.52
C GLU A 3 16.58 4.85 -10.55
N ALA A 4 15.94 4.82 -9.38
CA ALA A 4 14.50 4.59 -9.27
C ALA A 4 13.72 5.78 -9.84
N LEU A 5 14.11 7.01 -9.50
CA LEU A 5 13.48 8.24 -9.99
C LEU A 5 13.69 8.43 -11.50
N SER A 6 14.84 8.02 -12.06
CA SER A 6 15.09 8.09 -13.50
C SER A 6 14.15 7.19 -14.33
N LYS A 7 13.62 6.11 -13.74
CA LYS A 7 12.65 5.22 -14.41
C LYS A 7 11.29 5.88 -14.64
N VAL A 8 10.96 6.96 -13.93
CA VAL A 8 9.67 7.66 -14.06
C VAL A 8 9.43 8.12 -15.51
N VAL A 9 10.46 8.60 -16.20
CA VAL A 9 10.35 9.08 -17.60
C VAL A 9 9.92 7.95 -18.56
N THR A 10 10.27 6.70 -18.25
CA THR A 10 9.92 5.52 -19.04
C THR A 10 8.60 4.87 -18.61
N GLU A 11 8.21 5.01 -17.34
CA GLU A 11 7.03 4.37 -16.76
C GLU A 11 5.73 5.15 -17.04
N VAL A 12 5.84 6.46 -17.27
CA VAL A 12 4.69 7.35 -17.48
C VAL A 12 4.19 7.31 -18.92
N LYS A 13 2.89 7.05 -19.08
CA LYS A 13 2.21 6.98 -20.39
C LYS A 13 1.77 8.34 -20.91
N ASP A 14 1.37 9.27 -20.04
CA ASP A 14 0.87 10.58 -20.49
C ASP A 14 2.04 11.52 -20.85
N GLU A 15 2.09 11.96 -22.10
CA GLU A 15 3.17 12.80 -22.63
C GLU A 15 3.31 14.13 -21.87
N ALA A 16 2.22 14.71 -21.37
CA ALA A 16 2.26 15.92 -20.55
C ALA A 16 3.02 15.70 -19.24
N THR A 17 2.81 14.56 -18.58
CA THR A 17 3.51 14.24 -17.32
C THR A 17 4.93 13.75 -17.54
N LYS A 18 5.18 13.12 -18.69
CA LYS A 18 6.52 12.74 -19.14
C LYS A 18 7.37 13.96 -19.46
N ALA A 19 6.81 14.99 -20.07
CA ALA A 19 7.50 16.27 -20.29
C ALA A 19 7.88 16.93 -18.97
N LYS A 20 6.97 16.96 -17.99
CA LYS A 20 7.27 17.46 -16.63
C LYS A 20 8.35 16.63 -15.94
N ALA A 21 8.27 15.30 -16.01
CA ALA A 21 9.27 14.42 -15.42
C ALA A 21 10.66 14.58 -16.06
N LYS A 22 10.74 14.88 -17.36
CA LYS A 22 12.00 15.20 -18.05
C LYS A 22 12.57 16.55 -17.66
N ALA A 23 11.73 17.52 -17.27
CA ALA A 23 12.16 18.84 -16.84
C ALA A 23 12.70 18.83 -15.39
N CYS A 24 12.30 17.84 -14.58
CA CYS A 24 12.82 17.65 -13.22
C CYS A 24 14.15 16.90 -13.24
N ASP A 25 15.08 17.26 -12.34
CA ASP A 25 16.32 16.51 -12.12
C ASP A 25 16.10 15.41 -11.06
N PRO A 26 16.21 14.11 -11.41
CA PRO A 26 16.15 13.02 -10.46
C PRO A 26 17.25 13.06 -9.39
N ARG A 27 18.42 13.65 -9.68
CA ARG A 27 19.55 13.74 -8.75
C ARG A 27 19.27 14.75 -7.66
N GLU A 28 18.79 15.93 -8.04
CA GLU A 28 18.42 16.98 -7.09
C GLU A 28 17.31 16.50 -6.16
N THR A 29 16.28 15.87 -6.73
CA THR A 29 15.16 15.30 -5.94
C THR A 29 15.66 14.23 -4.96
N ALA A 30 16.56 13.34 -5.40
CA ALA A 30 17.15 12.33 -4.52
C ALA A 30 17.98 12.95 -3.38
N ALA A 31 18.81 13.96 -3.69
CA ALA A 31 19.60 14.67 -2.70
C ALA A 31 18.72 15.37 -1.65
N LEU A 32 17.59 15.94 -2.07
CA LEU A 32 16.63 16.57 -1.17
C LEU A 32 16.01 15.53 -0.22
N ILE A 33 15.59 14.37 -0.73
CA ILE A 33 15.06 13.26 0.09
C ILE A 33 16.10 12.77 1.10
N GLU A 34 17.34 12.58 0.67
CA GLU A 34 18.42 12.13 1.55
C GLU A 34 18.73 13.18 2.64
N SER A 35 18.70 14.46 2.28
CA SER A 35 18.85 15.57 3.23
C SER A 35 17.73 15.60 4.28
N THR A 36 16.46 15.48 3.86
CA THR A 36 15.32 15.46 4.79
C THR A 36 15.35 14.23 5.68
N MET A 37 15.71 13.07 5.14
CA MET A 37 15.89 11.85 5.92
C MET A 37 17.00 11.99 6.97
N SER A 38 18.12 12.60 6.61
CA SER A 38 19.25 12.83 7.51
C SER A 38 18.88 13.77 8.66
N LYS A 39 18.09 14.81 8.40
CA LYS A 39 17.59 15.75 9.42
C LYS A 39 16.72 15.10 10.50
N MET A 40 16.10 13.95 10.24
CA MET A 40 15.34 13.22 11.27
C MET A 40 16.22 12.68 12.41
N GLY A 41 17.53 12.55 12.21
CA GLY A 41 18.43 11.94 13.17
C GLY A 41 18.41 10.40 13.17
N GLN A 42 19.32 9.80 13.94
CA GLN A 42 19.66 8.37 13.85
C GLN A 42 19.04 7.48 14.94
N SER A 43 17.82 7.80 15.39
CA SER A 43 17.12 6.92 16.33
C SER A 43 16.71 5.61 15.65
N HIS A 44 16.51 4.54 16.44
CA HIS A 44 16.08 3.25 15.90
C HIS A 44 14.75 3.35 15.12
N CYS A 45 13.79 4.13 15.62
CA CYS A 45 12.52 4.36 14.93
C CYS A 45 12.69 5.16 13.63
N ASN A 46 13.59 6.16 13.59
CA ASN A 46 13.86 6.92 12.38
C ASN A 46 14.59 6.09 11.33
N MET A 47 15.52 5.22 11.74
CA MET A 47 16.18 4.26 10.85
C MET A 47 15.18 3.28 10.21
N ALA A 48 14.22 2.77 10.98
CA ALA A 48 13.16 1.92 10.46
C ALA A 48 12.28 2.66 9.42
N LYS A 49 11.90 3.91 9.71
CA LYS A 49 11.17 4.76 8.77
C LYS A 49 11.96 5.03 7.49
N GLN A 50 13.24 5.36 7.62
CA GLN A 50 14.11 5.61 6.47
C GLN A 50 14.19 4.39 5.55
N ARG A 51 14.34 3.20 6.12
CA ARG A 51 14.33 1.93 5.36
C ARG A 51 12.99 1.71 4.66
N SER A 52 11.88 2.00 5.35
CA SER A 52 10.53 1.89 4.77
C SER A 52 10.32 2.83 3.58
N ILE A 53 10.74 4.09 3.68
CA ILE A 53 10.67 5.07 2.58
C ILE A 53 11.51 4.57 1.38
N LEU A 54 12.75 4.14 1.63
CA LEU A 54 13.64 3.61 0.60
C LEU A 54 13.04 2.38 -0.09
N PHE A 55 12.44 1.47 0.67
CA PHE A 55 11.80 0.28 0.16
C PHE A 55 10.62 0.62 -0.76
N ASN A 56 9.71 1.49 -0.30
CA ASN A 56 8.53 1.88 -1.08
C ASN A 56 8.91 2.66 -2.36
N LEU A 57 9.92 3.54 -2.31
CA LEU A 57 10.39 4.27 -3.49
C LEU A 57 11.06 3.35 -4.52
N ARG A 58 11.74 2.30 -4.07
CA ARG A 58 12.44 1.35 -4.96
C ARG A 58 11.53 0.22 -5.46
N ASP A 59 10.30 0.09 -4.95
CA ASP A 59 9.38 -0.97 -5.34
C ASP A 59 8.97 -0.84 -6.82
N PRO A 60 9.33 -1.77 -7.72
CA PRO A 60 8.97 -1.70 -9.12
C PRO A 60 7.45 -1.65 -9.35
N ASN A 61 6.65 -2.20 -8.42
CA ASN A 61 5.19 -2.20 -8.50
C ASN A 61 4.55 -0.89 -8.03
N ASN A 62 5.35 0.12 -7.69
CA ASN A 62 4.88 1.42 -7.21
C ASN A 62 5.43 2.60 -8.05
N PRO A 63 5.19 2.64 -9.37
CA PRO A 63 5.64 3.73 -10.24
C PRO A 63 4.98 5.07 -9.89
N GLU A 64 3.73 5.03 -9.42
CA GLU A 64 2.97 6.23 -9.06
C GLU A 64 3.59 6.98 -7.88
N LEU A 65 4.07 6.29 -6.84
CA LEU A 65 4.74 6.96 -5.72
C LEU A 65 5.99 7.71 -6.20
N ARG A 66 6.84 7.06 -7.02
CA ARG A 66 8.05 7.69 -7.57
C ARG A 66 7.72 8.90 -8.44
N ARG A 67 6.70 8.78 -9.29
CA ARG A 67 6.22 9.87 -10.15
C ARG A 67 5.80 11.06 -9.32
N ARG A 68 4.94 10.85 -8.31
CA ARG A 68 4.42 11.93 -7.44
C ARG A 68 5.53 12.65 -6.68
N VAL A 69 6.56 11.91 -6.26
CA VAL A 69 7.74 12.49 -5.61
C VAL A 69 8.60 13.28 -6.60
N LEU A 70 8.87 12.74 -7.80
CA LEU A 70 9.67 13.44 -8.82
C LEU A 70 9.00 14.72 -9.34
N LEU A 71 7.67 14.69 -9.50
CA LEU A 71 6.88 15.85 -9.95
C LEU A 71 6.63 16.88 -8.83
N GLY A 72 7.08 16.61 -7.60
CA GLY A 72 6.89 17.50 -6.45
C GLY A 72 5.48 17.51 -5.86
N GLU A 73 4.59 16.59 -6.27
CA GLU A 73 3.27 16.43 -5.67
C GLU A 73 3.36 15.94 -4.22
N ILE A 74 4.37 15.12 -3.92
CA ILE A 74 4.75 14.74 -2.56
C ILE A 74 6.07 15.41 -2.25
N ARG A 75 6.03 16.38 -1.33
CA ARG A 75 7.23 17.02 -0.80
C ARG A 75 8.03 16.03 0.07
N PRO A 76 9.38 16.09 0.04
CA PRO A 76 10.21 15.23 0.88
C PRO A 76 9.96 15.39 2.38
N GLU A 77 9.51 16.57 2.83
CA GLU A 77 9.09 16.77 4.23
C GLU A 77 7.82 15.99 4.58
N ASN A 78 6.85 15.94 3.66
CA ASN A 78 5.61 15.20 3.85
C ASN A 78 5.86 13.69 3.78
N LEU A 79 6.75 13.26 2.89
CA LEU A 79 7.13 11.85 2.72
C LEU A 79 7.62 11.22 4.03
N VAL A 80 8.33 11.99 4.85
CA VAL A 80 8.82 11.58 6.16
C VAL A 80 7.70 11.34 7.18
N GLY A 81 6.58 12.06 7.05
CA GLY A 81 5.40 11.92 7.89
C GLY A 81 4.45 10.80 7.44
N MET A 82 4.57 10.30 6.21
CA MET A 82 3.69 9.27 5.68
C MET A 82 3.91 7.91 6.32
N THR A 83 2.83 7.17 6.47
CA THR A 83 2.87 5.77 6.89
C THR A 83 3.27 4.83 5.74
N ALA A 84 3.73 3.63 6.07
CA ALA A 84 4.07 2.62 5.07
C ALA A 84 2.85 2.23 4.22
N GLU A 85 1.66 2.28 4.79
CA GLU A 85 0.39 1.97 4.11
C GLU A 85 0.02 3.07 3.12
N GLU A 86 0.19 4.34 3.48
CA GLU A 86 -0.04 5.47 2.58
C GLU A 86 0.97 5.53 1.44
N MET A 87 2.20 5.06 1.65
CA MET A 87 3.22 4.94 0.61
C MET A 87 3.02 3.73 -0.30
N ALA A 88 2.29 2.70 0.13
CA ALA A 88 2.12 1.47 -0.63
C ALA A 88 1.41 1.68 -1.98
N SER A 89 1.62 0.75 -2.91
CA SER A 89 0.95 0.75 -4.22
C SER A 89 -0.57 0.62 -4.05
N ASN A 90 -1.35 1.14 -5.02
CA ASN A 90 -2.82 1.07 -4.97
C ASN A 90 -3.33 -0.38 -4.86
N LYS A 91 -2.67 -1.32 -5.54
CA LYS A 91 -2.97 -2.75 -5.43
C LYS A 91 -2.80 -3.22 -3.99
N ARG A 92 -1.66 -2.91 -3.37
CA ARG A 92 -1.35 -3.34 -2.00
C ARG A 92 -2.26 -2.68 -0.97
N LYS A 93 -2.61 -1.41 -1.15
CA LYS A 93 -3.61 -0.72 -0.32
C LYS A 93 -4.95 -1.43 -0.36
N ARG A 94 -5.42 -1.82 -1.55
CA ARG A 94 -6.67 -2.55 -1.72
C ARG A 94 -6.63 -3.93 -1.07
N GLU A 95 -5.53 -4.68 -1.25
CA GLU A 95 -5.35 -5.98 -0.59
C GLU A 95 -5.33 -5.84 0.94
N ASN A 96 -4.62 -4.85 1.47
CA ASN A 96 -4.58 -4.60 2.91
C ASN A 96 -5.97 -4.25 3.45
N GLU A 97 -6.75 -3.46 2.71
CA GLU A 97 -8.13 -3.13 3.07
C GLU A 97 -9.03 -4.37 3.03
N GLU A 98 -8.92 -5.21 2.01
CA GLU A 98 -9.69 -6.46 1.93
C GLU A 98 -9.36 -7.41 3.09
N ILE A 99 -8.09 -7.54 3.46
CA ILE A 99 -7.66 -8.34 4.61
C ILE A 99 -8.27 -7.78 5.91
N ARG A 100 -8.27 -6.45 6.09
CA ARG A 100 -8.91 -5.80 7.23
C ARG A 100 -10.40 -6.09 7.28
N LEU A 101 -11.10 -5.89 6.17
CA LEU A 101 -12.54 -6.17 6.05
C LEU A 101 -12.85 -7.63 6.34
N ARG A 102 -12.05 -8.57 5.82
CA ARG A 102 -12.20 -10.00 6.08
C ARG A 102 -11.95 -10.36 7.54
N SER A 103 -11.02 -9.68 8.21
CA SER A 103 -10.74 -9.88 9.64
C SER A 103 -11.85 -9.37 10.57
N LEU A 104 -12.74 -8.49 10.07
CA LEU A 104 -13.90 -8.00 10.83
C LEU A 104 -15.04 -9.02 10.86
N ILE A 105 -15.05 -10.00 9.94
CA ILE A 105 -16.02 -11.10 9.97
C ILE A 105 -15.59 -12.05 11.08
N PRO A 106 -16.39 -12.22 12.15
CA PRO A 106 -16.09 -13.20 13.19
C PRO A 106 -15.99 -14.58 12.56
N SER A 107 -14.97 -15.36 12.90
CA SER A 107 -14.84 -16.76 12.47
C SER A 107 -16.09 -17.59 12.81
N ASP A 108 -16.84 -17.13 13.81
CA ASP A 108 -18.00 -17.82 14.39
C ASP A 108 -19.31 -17.43 13.70
N ALA A 109 -19.26 -16.53 12.69
CA ALA A 109 -20.40 -16.17 11.85
C ALA A 109 -20.51 -17.04 10.59
N VAL A 110 -19.90 -18.24 10.60
CA VAL A 110 -20.33 -19.31 9.70
C VAL A 110 -21.70 -19.72 10.20
N GLU A 111 -22.75 -19.34 9.47
CA GLU A 111 -24.07 -19.94 9.67
C GLU A 111 -23.87 -21.45 9.59
N GLU A 112 -24.04 -22.15 10.71
CA GLU A 112 -24.10 -23.60 10.70
C GLU A 112 -25.26 -23.94 9.78
N GLU A 113 -24.95 -24.42 8.57
CA GLU A 113 -25.92 -25.13 7.74
C GLU A 113 -26.33 -26.33 8.58
N GLU A 114 -27.35 -26.15 9.41
CA GLU A 114 -27.99 -27.21 10.15
C GLU A 114 -28.36 -28.25 9.10
N GLY A 115 -27.67 -29.39 9.14
CA GLY A 115 -27.90 -30.49 8.20
C GLY A 115 -29.27 -31.10 8.48
N THR A 116 -30.35 -30.40 8.11
CA THR A 116 -31.71 -30.89 8.30
C THR A 116 -31.89 -32.02 7.29
N THR A 117 -31.69 -33.26 7.74
CA THR A 117 -31.97 -34.46 6.95
C THR A 117 -33.37 -34.95 7.30
N ASP A 118 -34.26 -34.89 6.32
CA ASP A 118 -35.67 -35.24 6.44
C ASP A 118 -35.95 -36.75 6.30
N GLN A 119 -34.91 -37.56 6.44
CA GLN A 119 -34.96 -39.01 6.33
C GLN A 119 -35.67 -39.67 7.55
N PHE A 120 -35.73 -39.01 8.70
CA PHE A 120 -36.38 -39.52 9.90
C PHE A 120 -37.46 -38.55 10.42
N LYS A 121 -38.57 -39.09 10.92
CA LYS A 121 -39.68 -38.32 11.52
C LYS A 121 -39.50 -38.33 13.04
N CYS A 122 -39.40 -37.17 13.67
CA CYS A 122 -39.30 -37.07 15.13
C CYS A 122 -40.56 -37.62 15.80
N GLU A 123 -40.41 -38.56 16.72
CA GLU A 123 -41.54 -39.23 17.38
C GLU A 123 -42.28 -38.33 18.38
N ARG A 124 -41.61 -37.27 18.88
CA ARG A 124 -42.18 -36.37 19.90
C ARG A 124 -42.98 -35.21 19.31
N CYS A 125 -42.51 -34.61 18.22
CA CYS A 125 -43.19 -33.47 17.56
C CYS A 125 -43.80 -33.84 16.18
N GLY A 126 -43.48 -35.01 15.63
CA GLY A 126 -44.00 -35.49 14.35
C GLY A 126 -43.42 -34.82 13.12
N GLN A 127 -42.47 -33.89 13.25
CA GLN A 127 -41.86 -33.18 12.13
C GLN A 127 -40.65 -33.95 11.59
N ARG A 128 -40.34 -33.77 10.30
CA ARG A 128 -39.18 -34.38 9.62
C ARG A 128 -37.98 -33.46 9.52
N LYS A 129 -38.16 -32.15 9.71
CA LYS A 129 -37.07 -31.20 9.79
C LYS A 129 -36.72 -31.00 11.25
N CYS A 130 -35.54 -31.46 11.64
CA CYS A 130 -34.90 -31.17 12.92
C CYS A 130 -33.42 -30.93 12.64
#